data_AF-A0A6C0L2F2-F1
#
_entry.id   AF-A0A6C0L2F2-F1
#
_cell.length_a   1.000
_cell.length_b   1.000
_cell.length_c   1.000
_cell.angle_alpha   90.00
_cell.angle_beta   90.00
_cell.angle_gamma   90.00
#
_symmetry.space_group_name_H-M   'P 1'
#
loop_
_entity.id
_entity.type
_entity.pdbx_description
1 polymer ?
#
loop_
_entity_poly.entity_id
_entity_poly.type
_entity_poly.pdbx_seq_one_letter_code
_entity_poly.pdbx_strand_id
1 'polypeptide(L)'
;MDNTNRLTNMAMPQNLQTITNIENIQNKIKSIGFKNIEKYSIIGLSITLYIYALIKMTNHSPSTRACFNKPNQIMNNGLIFMGSISSLIFLGLYLTILGGGHKPISVLIVLITCAITIAFGVHFFFSCAFVNKNVNFELSENNAIKSLQVLYNELMIGVKPISRCITYHTGDYYTSNSIECREIDGCVTSAIAACDERNGAKLVDFYIASSHQSCVAPYSSGNYVSTEMLKTVLQAGARFLDFDIYPQDINNEIVPVIRSEYRGLKSLNYLSLEEVFEVISSYGFVEKYDDPLLIHLNIKTNNLGVMDTIANTFVNSIHGDHILEPRYSYHSKKSVAREPVCKLLNKIVLIVTGETSHTLLDELVNLHTSNNARILTSKEVGSPVNPKSFAFSNQNIYTIVIPEEYEDNTNPEVAWTYGCHAFMMNYWKLNDIMKSHCDWFKQSSLVMKKFNLQETRVDIKDIVEKDKANEDEMKQLANIELEQTEKFVSKPTITASSVSQPQKLES
;
A
#
# COMPACT_ATOMS: atom_id res chain seq x y z
N MET A 1 66.22 10.44 109.73
CA MET A 1 65.97 8.99 109.53
C MET A 1 65.42 8.80 108.12
N ASP A 2 66.09 7.94 107.37
CA ASP A 2 65.80 7.30 106.08
C ASP A 2 65.33 8.08 104.83
N ASN A 3 66.29 8.23 103.90
CA ASN A 3 66.32 7.66 102.54
C ASN A 3 65.02 7.12 101.91
N THR A 4 64.67 7.58 100.70
CA THR A 4 64.95 6.83 99.45
C THR A 4 64.49 7.56 98.16
N ASN A 5 65.39 7.48 97.15
CA ASN A 5 65.16 7.31 95.70
C ASN A 5 64.96 8.49 94.72
N ARG A 6 66.04 8.64 93.93
CA ARG A 6 66.25 9.19 92.57
C ARG A 6 65.17 8.84 91.52
N LEU A 7 64.98 9.75 90.55
CA LEU A 7 65.05 9.56 89.07
C LEU A 7 64.63 10.89 88.38
N THR A 8 65.56 11.64 87.77
CA THR A 8 65.73 11.85 86.28
C THR A 8 64.49 12.45 85.58
N ASN A 9 64.48 13.38 84.63
CA ASN A 9 65.40 14.23 83.86
C ASN A 9 64.52 14.82 82.71
N MET A 10 65.00 15.88 82.05
CA MET A 10 64.79 16.18 80.62
C MET A 10 63.51 16.93 80.15
N ALA A 11 63.73 18.23 79.93
CA ALA A 11 63.44 19.04 78.75
C ALA A 11 62.23 18.69 77.84
N MET A 12 61.33 19.67 77.73
CA MET A 12 60.23 19.79 76.78
C MET A 12 60.78 20.12 75.35
N PRO A 13 60.48 19.34 74.29
CA PRO A 13 61.04 19.60 72.97
C PRO A 13 60.13 20.45 72.06
N GLN A 14 60.78 21.12 71.10
CA GLN A 14 60.28 22.00 70.02
C GLN A 14 59.30 21.32 69.02
N ASN A 15 58.51 20.32 69.42
CA ASN A 15 57.76 19.47 68.49
C ASN A 15 56.34 19.97 68.14
N LEU A 16 55.80 20.98 68.82
CA LEU A 16 54.41 21.38 68.57
C LEU A 16 54.25 22.34 67.38
N GLN A 17 55.18 23.28 67.16
CA GLN A 17 55.10 24.23 66.03
C GLN A 17 55.41 23.58 64.66
N THR A 18 56.24 22.54 64.64
CA THR A 18 56.61 21.82 63.40
C THR A 18 55.47 20.93 62.90
N ILE A 19 54.71 20.31 63.82
CA ILE A 19 53.56 19.44 63.50
C ILE A 19 52.37 20.26 62.94
N THR A 20 52.06 21.42 63.52
CA THR A 20 50.97 22.28 63.02
C THR A 20 51.25 22.87 61.63
N ASN A 21 52.53 23.11 61.30
CA ASN A 21 52.93 23.55 59.97
C ASN A 21 52.88 22.42 58.92
N ILE A 22 53.22 21.18 59.29
CA ILE A 22 53.15 20.03 58.38
C ILE A 22 51.70 19.66 58.09
N GLU A 23 50.80 19.65 59.09
CA GLU A 23 49.37 19.39 58.86
C GLU A 23 48.70 20.50 58.01
N ASN A 24 49.05 21.78 58.22
CA ASN A 24 48.55 22.87 57.39
C ASN A 24 49.07 22.81 55.95
N ILE A 25 50.34 22.41 55.74
CA ILE A 25 50.92 22.22 54.41
C ILE A 25 50.31 20.99 53.74
N GLN A 26 50.13 19.87 54.44
CA GLN A 26 49.47 18.67 53.91
C GLN A 26 48.00 18.93 53.56
N ASN A 27 47.26 19.69 54.35
CA ASN A 27 45.88 20.07 54.06
C ASN A 27 45.79 21.09 52.91
N LYS A 28 46.74 22.03 52.78
CA LYS A 28 46.85 22.89 51.59
C LYS A 28 47.17 22.09 50.33
N ILE A 29 48.13 21.16 50.39
CA ILE A 29 48.53 20.32 49.26
C ILE A 29 47.40 19.35 48.87
N LYS A 30 46.67 18.75 49.83
CA LYS A 30 45.46 17.95 49.55
C LYS A 30 44.34 18.77 48.92
N SER A 31 44.06 19.98 49.43
CA SER A 31 42.97 20.82 48.90
C SER A 31 43.29 21.44 47.53
N ILE A 32 44.56 21.75 47.25
CA ILE A 32 45.03 22.30 45.97
C ILE A 32 45.21 21.18 44.94
N GLY A 33 45.68 20.00 45.36
CA GLY A 33 45.89 18.82 44.50
C GLY A 33 44.58 18.19 44.05
N PHE A 34 43.64 17.90 44.96
CA PHE A 34 42.38 17.23 44.59
C PHE A 34 41.41 18.14 43.81
N LYS A 35 41.24 19.41 44.19
CA LYS A 35 40.40 20.34 43.42
C LYS A 35 40.91 20.55 42.00
N ASN A 36 42.22 20.60 41.80
CA ASN A 36 42.78 20.79 40.46
C ASN A 36 42.67 19.50 39.64
N ILE A 37 42.90 18.32 40.22
CA ILE A 37 42.78 17.03 39.52
C ILE A 37 41.33 16.77 39.05
N GLU A 38 40.33 17.01 39.89
CA GLU A 38 38.91 16.89 39.50
C GLU A 38 38.55 17.91 38.40
N LYS A 39 39.02 19.16 38.53
CA LYS A 39 38.79 20.24 37.56
C LYS A 39 39.42 19.93 36.21
N TYR A 40 40.65 19.41 36.17
CA TYR A 40 41.32 18.99 34.94
C TYR A 40 40.72 17.71 34.34
N SER A 41 40.23 16.78 35.17
CA SER A 41 39.52 15.58 34.72
C SER A 41 38.18 15.92 34.05
N ILE A 42 37.42 16.85 34.63
CA ILE A 42 36.15 17.35 34.06
C ILE A 42 36.40 18.10 32.74
N ILE A 43 37.43 18.94 32.67
CA ILE A 43 37.81 19.62 31.41
C ILE A 43 38.21 18.61 30.35
N GLY A 44 39.04 17.61 30.70
CA GLY A 44 39.45 16.54 29.80
C GLY A 44 38.25 15.80 29.22
N LEU A 45 37.33 15.34 30.08
CA LEU A 45 36.08 14.68 29.67
C LEU A 45 35.25 15.56 28.73
N SER A 46 35.14 16.84 29.04
CA SER A 46 34.31 17.78 28.27
C SER A 46 34.95 18.12 26.90
N ILE A 47 36.29 18.19 26.81
CA ILE A 47 37.02 18.31 25.53
C ILE A 47 36.82 17.03 24.71
N THR A 48 36.92 15.85 25.34
CA THR A 48 36.71 14.57 24.64
C THR A 48 35.29 14.46 24.09
N LEU A 49 34.27 14.86 24.86
CA LEU A 49 32.89 14.91 24.41
C LEU A 49 32.67 15.92 23.28
N TYR A 50 33.30 17.10 23.34
CA TYR A 50 33.24 18.11 22.28
C TYR A 50 33.90 17.64 20.98
N ILE A 51 35.11 17.06 21.07
CA ILE A 51 35.82 16.48 19.91
C ILE A 51 35.03 15.29 19.34
N TYR A 52 34.47 14.44 20.20
CA TYR A 52 33.60 13.34 19.76
C TYR A 52 32.37 13.86 19.01
N ALA A 53 31.72 14.92 19.51
CA ALA A 53 30.60 15.57 18.82
C ALA A 53 31.02 16.16 17.47
N LEU A 54 32.16 16.85 17.40
CA LEU A 54 32.73 17.37 16.15
C LEU A 54 33.04 16.27 15.13
N ILE A 55 33.71 15.19 15.55
CA ILE A 55 34.00 14.04 14.69
C ILE A 55 32.71 13.39 14.20
N LYS A 56 31.69 13.25 15.07
CA LYS A 56 30.36 12.77 14.69
C LYS A 56 29.68 13.69 13.68
N MET A 57 29.77 15.00 13.84
CA MET A 57 29.23 15.99 12.89
C MET A 57 29.99 15.96 11.54
N THR A 58 31.31 15.85 11.52
CA THR A 58 32.09 15.78 10.26
C THR A 58 31.93 14.45 9.53
N ASN A 59 31.72 13.35 10.27
CA ASN A 59 31.50 12.02 9.71
C ASN A 59 30.02 11.73 9.38
N HIS A 60 29.09 12.62 9.75
CA HIS A 60 27.69 12.59 9.33
C HIS A 60 27.35 13.92 8.68
N SER A 61 27.71 14.07 7.40
CA SER A 61 26.84 14.83 6.50
C SER A 61 25.64 13.93 6.23
N PRO A 62 24.45 14.18 6.82
CA PRO A 62 23.34 13.31 6.59
C PRO A 62 22.85 13.59 5.16
N SER A 63 23.23 12.71 4.23
CA SER A 63 22.42 12.56 3.03
C SER A 63 20.98 12.27 3.45
N THR A 64 19.99 12.63 2.64
CA THR A 64 18.58 12.27 2.83
C THR A 64 18.44 10.82 3.30
N ARG A 65 19.20 9.90 2.68
CA ARG A 65 19.31 8.48 3.03
C ARG A 65 19.73 8.21 4.48
N ALA A 66 20.65 9.00 5.04
CA ALA A 66 21.10 8.90 6.42
C ALA A 66 20.08 9.43 7.44
N CYS A 67 19.08 10.25 7.03
CA CYS A 67 17.93 10.63 7.86
C CYS A 67 16.77 9.62 7.78
N PHE A 68 16.80 8.62 6.89
CA PHE A 68 15.69 7.66 6.72
C PHE A 68 16.02 6.20 7.09
N ASN A 69 17.30 5.80 7.20
CA ASN A 69 17.70 4.38 7.27
C ASN A 69 18.01 3.79 8.66
N LYS A 70 17.62 4.37 9.81
CA LYS A 70 17.92 3.74 11.12
C LYS A 70 16.76 3.78 12.14
N PRO A 71 16.42 2.64 12.77
CA PRO A 71 15.33 2.55 13.75
C PRO A 71 15.56 3.39 15.03
N ASN A 72 16.80 3.80 15.34
CA ASN A 72 17.14 4.59 16.53
C ASN A 72 17.49 6.06 16.20
N GLN A 73 16.89 6.64 15.16
CA GLN A 73 17.31 7.94 14.60
C GLN A 73 16.97 9.14 15.48
N ILE A 74 15.81 9.18 16.15
CA ILE A 74 15.46 10.25 17.08
C ILE A 74 16.48 10.31 18.23
N MET A 75 16.95 9.15 18.70
CA MET A 75 17.99 9.05 19.73
C MET A 75 19.37 9.52 19.22
N ASN A 76 19.73 9.21 17.96
CA ASN A 76 20.98 9.67 17.35
C ASN A 76 20.97 11.16 16.98
N ASN A 77 19.85 11.71 16.54
CA ASN A 77 19.67 13.13 16.27
C ASN A 77 19.57 13.92 17.58
N GLY A 78 18.93 13.34 18.60
CA GLY A 78 18.97 13.79 19.98
C GLY A 78 20.39 13.83 20.54
N LEU A 79 21.26 12.85 20.20
CA LEU A 79 22.68 12.87 20.57
C LEU A 79 23.45 14.05 19.93
N ILE A 80 23.13 14.46 18.70
CA ILE A 80 23.73 15.64 18.04
C ILE A 80 23.25 16.93 18.73
N PHE A 81 21.97 17.01 19.08
CA PHE A 81 21.40 18.11 19.86
C PHE A 81 21.98 18.17 21.30
N MET A 82 22.17 17.02 21.94
CA MET A 82 22.82 16.92 23.25
C MET A 82 24.32 17.28 23.19
N GLY A 83 25.00 17.01 22.07
CA GLY A 83 26.37 17.47 21.82
C GLY A 83 26.50 18.99 21.65
N SER A 84 25.44 19.66 21.20
CA SER A 84 25.39 21.13 21.16
C SER A 84 25.07 21.71 22.54
N ILE A 85 24.23 21.07 23.34
CA ILE A 85 23.99 21.42 24.76
C ILE A 85 25.26 21.22 25.60
N SER A 86 26.04 20.16 25.37
CA SER A 86 27.29 19.93 26.09
C SER A 86 28.36 21.01 25.80
N SER A 87 28.29 21.66 24.64
CA SER A 87 29.14 22.83 24.31
C SER A 87 28.81 24.04 25.19
N LEU A 88 27.54 24.26 25.55
CA LEU A 88 27.12 25.30 26.51
C LEU A 88 27.60 24.98 27.93
N ILE A 89 27.54 23.70 28.33
CA ILE A 89 28.08 23.23 29.61
C ILE A 89 29.60 23.43 29.64
N PHE A 90 30.30 23.15 28.54
CA PHE A 90 31.75 23.40 28.39
C PHE A 90 32.09 24.88 28.56
N LEU A 91 31.34 25.77 27.89
CA LEU A 91 31.50 27.21 28.02
C LEU A 91 31.26 27.68 29.46
N GLY A 92 30.19 27.20 30.11
CA GLY A 92 29.88 27.50 31.50
C GLY A 92 30.97 27.05 32.47
N LEU A 93 31.53 25.85 32.26
CA LEU A 93 32.67 25.31 33.02
C LEU A 93 33.96 26.10 32.74
N TYR A 94 34.27 26.43 31.48
CA TYR A 94 35.44 27.24 31.10
C TYR A 94 35.42 28.61 31.80
N LEU A 95 34.26 29.28 31.83
CA LEU A 95 34.07 30.59 32.47
C LEU A 95 34.14 30.52 34.01
N THR A 96 33.60 29.47 34.64
CA THR A 96 33.61 29.29 36.11
C THR A 96 34.96 28.81 36.66
N ILE A 97 35.71 28.03 35.89
CA ILE A 97 36.97 27.40 36.33
C ILE A 97 38.18 28.35 36.27
N LEU A 98 38.19 29.34 35.37
CA LEU A 98 39.38 30.16 35.11
C LEU A 98 39.39 31.55 35.79
N GLY A 99 38.39 31.85 36.62
CA GLY A 99 38.52 32.86 37.68
C GLY A 99 38.87 34.28 37.23
N GLY A 100 38.35 34.74 36.09
CA GLY A 100 38.35 36.16 35.71
C GLY A 100 39.63 36.71 35.06
N GLY A 101 40.65 35.87 34.79
CA GLY A 101 41.95 36.30 34.24
C GLY A 101 42.10 36.16 32.71
N HIS A 102 41.08 36.51 31.91
CA HIS A 102 41.08 36.18 30.48
C HIS A 102 41.47 37.34 29.55
N LYS A 103 42.13 37.01 28.44
CA LYS A 103 42.17 37.88 27.25
C LYS A 103 40.79 37.83 26.57
N PRO A 104 40.13 38.97 26.28
CA PRO A 104 38.77 38.99 25.70
C PRO A 104 38.62 38.13 24.45
N ILE A 105 39.69 38.03 23.66
CA ILE A 105 39.75 37.27 22.40
C ILE A 105 39.53 35.76 22.64
N SER A 106 40.08 35.17 23.71
CA SER A 106 39.93 33.72 23.93
C SER A 106 38.51 33.34 24.32
N VAL A 107 37.85 34.18 25.12
CA VAL A 107 36.44 34.00 25.49
C VAL A 107 35.55 34.17 24.26
N LEU A 108 35.83 35.17 23.41
CA LEU A 108 35.09 35.40 22.18
C LEU A 108 35.19 34.23 21.20
N ILE A 109 36.38 33.63 21.04
CA ILE A 109 36.56 32.45 20.17
C ILE A 109 35.70 31.27 20.67
N VAL A 110 35.73 30.98 21.98
CA VAL A 110 34.95 29.86 22.55
C VAL A 110 33.44 30.11 22.41
N LEU A 111 32.99 31.35 22.60
CA LEU A 111 31.59 31.75 22.39
C LEU A 111 31.16 31.55 20.94
N ILE A 112 31.97 32.00 19.98
CA ILE A 112 31.69 31.85 18.55
C ILE A 112 31.66 30.36 18.18
N THR A 113 32.60 29.54 18.64
CA THR A 113 32.59 28.10 18.35
C THR A 113 31.36 27.41 18.92
N CYS A 114 30.94 27.74 20.15
CA CYS A 114 29.72 27.18 20.73
C CYS A 114 28.46 27.62 19.97
N ALA A 115 28.38 28.90 19.59
CA ALA A 115 27.25 29.39 18.80
C ALA A 115 27.15 28.68 17.44
N ILE A 116 28.29 28.46 16.78
CA ILE A 116 28.37 27.72 15.51
C ILE A 116 27.94 26.26 15.71
N THR A 117 28.45 25.55 16.71
CA THR A 117 28.08 24.13 16.93
C THR A 117 26.61 23.96 17.28
N ILE A 118 26.02 24.88 18.05
CA ILE A 118 24.59 24.89 18.34
C ILE A 118 23.79 25.16 17.07
N ALA A 119 24.16 26.19 16.30
CA ALA A 119 23.46 26.53 15.07
C ALA A 119 23.44 25.37 14.07
N PHE A 120 24.59 24.70 13.87
CA PHE A 120 24.66 23.51 13.03
C PHE A 120 23.86 22.34 13.61
N GLY A 121 23.98 22.05 14.90
CA GLY A 121 23.24 20.95 15.55
C GLY A 121 21.73 21.13 15.46
N VAL A 122 21.24 22.35 15.70
CA VAL A 122 19.84 22.74 15.54
C VAL A 122 19.41 22.61 14.08
N HIS A 123 20.18 23.16 13.14
CA HIS A 123 19.88 23.03 11.70
C HIS A 123 19.77 21.57 11.27
N PHE A 124 20.72 20.71 11.65
CA PHE A 124 20.67 19.28 11.32
C PHE A 124 19.47 18.56 11.95
N PHE A 125 19.18 18.85 13.22
CA PHE A 125 18.01 18.28 13.90
C PHE A 125 16.71 18.63 13.16
N PHE A 126 16.50 19.92 12.85
CA PHE A 126 15.34 20.37 12.10
C PHE A 126 15.31 19.82 10.68
N SER A 127 16.44 19.81 9.97
CA SER A 127 16.53 19.26 8.61
C SER A 127 16.17 17.78 8.56
N CYS A 128 16.64 16.93 9.49
CA CYS A 128 16.21 15.53 9.55
C CYS A 128 14.77 15.37 10.08
N ALA A 129 14.31 16.18 11.03
CA ALA A 129 12.94 16.08 11.55
C ALA A 129 11.88 16.38 10.48
N PHE A 130 12.19 17.31 9.56
CA PHE A 130 11.29 17.74 8.49
C PHE A 130 11.66 17.19 7.10
N VAL A 131 12.63 16.27 7.02
CA VAL A 131 13.16 15.78 5.74
C VAL A 131 12.06 15.17 4.85
N ASN A 132 11.15 14.38 5.42
CA ASN A 132 10.05 13.78 4.66
C ASN A 132 9.11 14.84 4.08
N LYS A 133 8.75 15.83 4.88
CA LYS A 133 7.86 16.92 4.46
C LYS A 133 8.52 17.78 3.37
N ASN A 134 9.80 18.10 3.51
CA ASN A 134 10.53 18.91 2.53
C ASN A 134 10.65 18.18 1.19
N VAL A 135 11.01 16.88 1.21
CA VAL A 135 11.09 16.06 -0.01
C VAL A 135 9.72 15.95 -0.69
N ASN A 136 8.64 15.72 0.06
CA ASN A 136 7.29 15.67 -0.50
C ASN A 136 6.89 17.00 -1.16
N PHE A 137 7.23 18.13 -0.54
CA PHE A 137 6.98 19.46 -1.09
C PHE A 137 7.79 19.75 -2.38
N GLU A 138 9.06 19.34 -2.43
CA GLU A 138 9.86 19.45 -3.66
C GLU A 138 9.28 18.60 -4.79
N LEU A 139 8.76 17.41 -4.47
CA LEU A 139 8.11 16.53 -5.43
C LEU A 139 6.77 17.09 -5.92
N SER A 140 5.99 17.78 -5.08
CA SER A 140 4.73 18.39 -5.53
C SER A 140 4.94 19.49 -6.57
N GLU A 141 6.09 20.17 -6.52
CA GLU A 141 6.45 21.22 -7.46
C GLU A 141 7.31 20.73 -8.64
N ASN A 142 7.60 19.43 -8.73
CA ASN A 142 8.54 18.87 -9.68
C ASN A 142 8.05 19.00 -11.14
N ASN A 143 8.84 19.68 -11.97
CA ASN A 143 8.52 19.93 -13.38
C ASN A 143 8.43 18.66 -14.23
N ALA A 144 9.14 17.59 -13.89
CA ALA A 144 9.10 16.34 -14.64
C ALA A 144 7.76 15.61 -14.42
N ILE A 145 7.23 15.60 -13.19
CA ILE A 145 5.87 15.05 -12.91
C ILE A 145 4.83 15.87 -13.67
N LYS A 146 4.90 17.21 -13.56
CA LYS A 146 3.98 18.11 -14.28
C LYS A 146 4.03 17.89 -15.80
N SER A 147 5.23 17.71 -16.37
CA SER A 147 5.38 17.40 -17.80
C SER A 147 4.79 16.04 -18.16
N LEU A 148 4.98 15.03 -17.31
CA LEU A 148 4.41 13.69 -17.49
C LEU A 148 2.88 13.71 -17.44
N GLN A 149 2.28 14.49 -16.53
CA GLN A 149 0.83 14.71 -16.46
C GLN A 149 0.29 15.28 -17.77
N VAL A 150 0.95 16.28 -18.34
CA VAL A 150 0.56 16.87 -19.64
C VAL A 150 0.59 15.80 -20.74
N LEU A 151 1.65 15.00 -20.82
CA LEU A 151 1.78 13.95 -21.84
C LEU A 151 0.67 12.88 -21.71
N TYR A 152 0.34 12.44 -20.50
CA TYR A 152 -0.75 11.49 -20.31
C TYR A 152 -2.11 12.09 -20.64
N ASN A 153 -2.35 13.36 -20.32
CA ASN A 153 -3.59 14.04 -20.68
C ASN A 153 -3.80 14.09 -22.20
N GLU A 154 -2.72 14.23 -22.98
CA GLU A 154 -2.77 14.18 -24.45
C GLU A 154 -3.04 12.77 -24.98
N LEU A 155 -2.46 11.74 -24.35
CA LEU A 155 -2.62 10.34 -24.77
C LEU A 155 -4.01 9.78 -24.45
N MET A 156 -4.62 10.22 -23.35
CA MET A 156 -5.87 9.67 -22.82
C MET A 156 -7.12 10.48 -23.20
N ILE A 157 -7.05 11.28 -24.27
CA ILE A 157 -8.21 12.00 -24.80
C ILE A 157 -9.22 10.99 -25.38
N GLY A 158 -10.44 11.02 -24.86
CA GLY A 158 -11.57 10.29 -25.42
C GLY A 158 -11.81 8.89 -24.84
N VAL A 159 -11.11 8.52 -23.77
CA VAL A 159 -11.41 7.29 -23.00
C VAL A 159 -12.85 7.37 -22.47
N LYS A 160 -13.64 6.32 -22.74
CA LYS A 160 -15.04 6.21 -22.34
C LYS A 160 -15.16 5.19 -21.18
N PRO A 161 -15.91 5.51 -20.12
CA PRO A 161 -16.15 4.55 -19.05
C PRO A 161 -17.06 3.40 -19.52
N ILE A 162 -16.85 2.22 -18.96
CA ILE A 162 -17.61 1.01 -19.31
C ILE A 162 -19.07 1.09 -18.89
N SER A 163 -19.44 1.96 -17.96
CA SER A 163 -20.85 2.28 -17.63
C SER A 163 -21.67 2.73 -18.84
N ARG A 164 -21.03 3.36 -19.82
CA ARG A 164 -21.68 3.84 -21.05
C ARG A 164 -21.85 2.74 -22.09
N CYS A 165 -21.16 1.61 -21.93
CA CYS A 165 -21.15 0.51 -22.87
C CYS A 165 -22.24 -0.49 -22.49
N ILE A 166 -23.43 -0.32 -23.11
CA ILE A 166 -24.63 -1.14 -22.83
C ILE A 166 -24.32 -2.63 -22.99
N THR A 167 -23.45 -2.91 -23.95
CA THR A 167 -22.95 -4.24 -24.31
C THR A 167 -22.09 -4.90 -23.23
N TYR A 168 -21.97 -4.39 -22.01
CA TYR A 168 -21.34 -5.15 -20.92
C TYR A 168 -22.33 -5.52 -19.83
N HIS A 169 -23.54 -4.94 -19.88
CA HIS A 169 -24.50 -4.95 -18.78
C HIS A 169 -25.71 -5.84 -19.07
N THR A 170 -26.15 -5.94 -20.32
CA THR A 170 -27.48 -6.53 -20.65
C THR A 170 -27.47 -8.03 -20.85
N GLY A 171 -26.30 -8.69 -20.84
CA GLY A 171 -26.21 -10.14 -21.04
C GLY A 171 -26.53 -10.62 -22.46
N ASP A 172 -27.02 -9.73 -23.33
CA ASP A 172 -27.26 -10.00 -24.74
C ASP A 172 -25.95 -10.28 -25.48
N TYR A 173 -25.98 -11.20 -26.45
CA TYR A 173 -24.81 -11.81 -27.08
C TYR A 173 -23.92 -10.80 -27.80
N TYR A 174 -22.67 -10.74 -27.38
CA TYR A 174 -21.65 -9.99 -28.13
C TYR A 174 -20.98 -10.96 -29.09
N THR A 175 -21.50 -11.12 -30.30
CA THR A 175 -20.55 -11.48 -31.36
C THR A 175 -19.68 -10.26 -31.56
N SER A 176 -18.37 -10.43 -31.35
CA SER A 176 -17.36 -9.40 -31.55
C SER A 176 -17.68 -8.60 -32.81
N ASN A 177 -17.93 -7.29 -32.68
CA ASN A 177 -17.49 -6.25 -33.63
C ASN A 177 -17.99 -4.83 -33.32
N SER A 178 -18.87 -4.59 -32.36
CA SER A 178 -19.18 -3.21 -31.92
C SER A 178 -19.47 -3.15 -30.43
N ILE A 179 -18.49 -2.68 -29.66
CA ILE A 179 -18.79 -2.13 -28.33
C ILE A 179 -19.71 -0.94 -28.57
N GLU A 180 -20.98 -1.04 -28.19
CA GLU A 180 -21.91 0.09 -28.29
C GLU A 180 -21.86 0.88 -26.99
N CYS A 181 -20.90 1.80 -26.92
CA CYS A 181 -20.89 2.83 -25.89
C CYS A 181 -21.70 4.03 -26.37
N ARG A 182 -22.70 4.44 -25.59
CA ARG A 182 -23.52 5.61 -25.91
C ARG A 182 -22.66 6.87 -25.92
N GLU A 183 -22.81 7.67 -26.99
CA GLU A 183 -22.40 9.07 -26.98
C GLU A 183 -23.47 9.87 -26.28
N ILE A 184 -23.14 10.44 -25.12
CA ILE A 184 -24.07 11.24 -24.34
C ILE A 184 -23.47 12.63 -24.20
N ASP A 185 -23.63 13.44 -25.23
CA ASP A 185 -23.71 14.88 -25.04
C ASP A 185 -25.17 15.19 -24.65
N GLY A 186 -25.41 15.44 -23.35
CA GLY A 186 -26.65 16.10 -22.90
C GLY A 186 -27.82 15.24 -22.39
N CYS A 187 -27.70 13.92 -22.18
CA CYS A 187 -28.77 13.15 -21.51
C CYS A 187 -28.50 12.97 -20.00
N VAL A 188 -29.43 13.52 -19.21
CA VAL A 188 -29.55 13.34 -17.77
C VAL A 188 -30.15 11.96 -17.48
N THR A 189 -29.34 11.08 -16.90
CA THR A 189 -29.69 10.01 -15.93
C THR A 189 -30.93 9.13 -16.20
N SER A 190 -31.07 8.47 -17.36
CA SER A 190 -32.27 7.61 -17.56
C SER A 190 -32.10 6.29 -18.30
N ALA A 191 -30.87 5.83 -18.52
CA ALA A 191 -30.68 4.41 -18.78
C ALA A 191 -29.35 3.96 -18.16
N ILE A 192 -29.35 3.64 -16.87
CA ILE A 192 -28.47 2.59 -16.37
C ILE A 192 -28.93 1.36 -17.15
N ALA A 193 -28.08 0.80 -18.00
CA ALA A 193 -28.40 -0.52 -18.55
C ALA A 193 -28.60 -1.43 -17.33
N ALA A 194 -29.79 -2.03 -17.19
CA ALA A 194 -30.09 -2.87 -16.04
C ALA A 194 -28.97 -3.92 -15.93
N CYS A 195 -28.30 -3.96 -14.78
CA CYS A 195 -27.18 -4.86 -14.55
C CYS A 195 -27.71 -6.30 -14.54
N ASP A 196 -27.46 -7.07 -15.60
CA ASP A 196 -27.82 -8.48 -15.65
C ASP A 196 -26.89 -9.23 -14.69
N GLU A 197 -27.44 -9.61 -13.53
CA GLU A 197 -26.68 -10.29 -12.50
C GLU A 197 -26.20 -11.70 -12.90
N ARG A 198 -26.89 -12.32 -13.87
CA ARG A 198 -26.65 -13.70 -14.29
C ARG A 198 -25.71 -13.75 -15.48
N ASN A 199 -25.91 -12.87 -16.45
CA ASN A 199 -25.21 -12.89 -17.73
C ASN A 199 -24.39 -11.62 -18.00
N GLY A 200 -24.29 -10.65 -17.09
CA GLY A 200 -23.43 -9.47 -17.28
C GLY A 200 -21.94 -9.83 -17.36
N ALA A 201 -21.13 -9.01 -18.04
CA ALA A 201 -19.67 -9.16 -18.12
C ALA A 201 -19.04 -9.21 -16.72
N LYS A 202 -18.29 -10.26 -16.38
CA LYS A 202 -17.67 -10.41 -15.04
C LYS A 202 -16.39 -9.59 -14.96
N LEU A 203 -15.93 -9.25 -13.76
CA LEU A 203 -14.63 -8.58 -13.57
C LEU A 203 -13.47 -9.35 -14.23
N VAL A 204 -13.50 -10.69 -14.15
CA VAL A 204 -12.51 -11.58 -14.80
C VAL A 204 -12.58 -11.60 -16.33
N ASP A 205 -13.61 -10.99 -16.95
CA ASP A 205 -13.74 -10.95 -18.41
C ASP A 205 -12.96 -9.75 -19.03
N PHE A 206 -12.25 -8.96 -18.21
CA PHE A 206 -11.53 -7.75 -18.64
C PHE A 206 -10.01 -7.81 -18.40
N TYR A 207 -9.26 -7.17 -19.30
CA TYR A 207 -7.95 -6.61 -19.06
C TYR A 207 -8.10 -5.20 -18.49
N ILE A 208 -7.28 -4.84 -17.51
CA ILE A 208 -7.40 -3.57 -16.79
C ILE A 208 -6.09 -2.79 -16.89
N ALA A 209 -6.17 -1.49 -17.23
CA ALA A 209 -5.04 -0.57 -17.19
C ALA A 209 -4.48 -0.52 -15.76
N SER A 210 -3.24 -1.01 -15.55
CA SER A 210 -2.72 -1.32 -14.21
C SER A 210 -1.37 -0.68 -13.97
N SER A 211 -1.22 0.02 -12.84
CA SER A 211 0.02 0.67 -12.44
C SER A 211 0.75 -0.16 -11.39
N HIS A 212 2.05 -0.37 -11.61
CA HIS A 212 2.97 -0.95 -10.64
C HIS A 212 3.47 0.14 -9.68
N GLN A 213 3.49 -0.13 -8.37
CA GLN A 213 3.90 0.81 -7.31
C GLN A 213 3.49 2.27 -7.58
N SER A 214 2.18 2.54 -7.55
CA SER A 214 1.54 3.71 -8.18
C SER A 214 2.01 5.09 -7.72
N CYS A 215 2.70 5.19 -6.59
CA CYS A 215 3.26 6.45 -6.11
C CYS A 215 4.71 6.69 -6.54
N VAL A 216 5.38 5.72 -7.19
CA VAL A 216 6.84 5.78 -7.40
C VAL A 216 7.23 6.89 -8.38
N ALA A 217 8.27 7.63 -8.00
CA ALA A 217 8.80 8.79 -8.72
C ALA A 217 10.34 8.75 -8.71
N PRO A 218 10.99 7.91 -9.53
CA PRO A 218 12.44 7.81 -9.52
C PRO A 218 13.08 8.99 -10.25
N TYR A 219 14.16 9.52 -9.67
CA TYR A 219 14.97 10.61 -10.21
C TYR A 219 16.45 10.26 -10.16
N SER A 220 17.28 11.07 -10.83
CA SER A 220 18.74 10.95 -10.78
C SER A 220 19.30 10.99 -9.35
N SER A 221 18.61 11.67 -8.43
CA SER A 221 19.00 11.79 -7.02
C SER A 221 18.57 10.59 -6.15
N GLY A 222 17.69 9.71 -6.64
CA GLY A 222 17.21 8.55 -5.88
C GLY A 222 15.80 8.11 -6.23
N ASN A 223 15.30 7.13 -5.48
CA ASN A 223 13.95 6.61 -5.59
C ASN A 223 13.03 7.29 -4.57
N TYR A 224 11.85 7.73 -4.99
CA TYR A 224 10.90 8.48 -4.15
C TYR A 224 9.47 8.02 -4.40
N VAL A 225 8.56 8.45 -3.53
CA VAL A 225 7.11 8.31 -3.70
C VAL A 225 6.44 9.70 -3.71
N SER A 226 5.38 9.89 -4.48
CA SER A 226 4.68 11.18 -4.59
C SER A 226 3.18 10.99 -4.86
N THR A 227 2.34 11.77 -4.18
CA THR A 227 0.91 11.85 -4.46
C THR A 227 0.62 12.52 -5.80
N GLU A 228 1.51 13.38 -6.30
CA GLU A 228 1.40 13.90 -7.68
C GLU A 228 1.62 12.81 -8.74
N MET A 229 2.47 11.81 -8.46
CA MET A 229 2.58 10.63 -9.34
C MET A 229 1.31 9.80 -9.30
N LEU A 230 0.67 9.63 -8.14
CA LEU A 230 -0.62 8.94 -8.05
C LEU A 230 -1.72 9.66 -8.84
N LYS A 231 -1.80 11.00 -8.74
CA LYS A 231 -2.71 11.81 -9.56
C LYS A 231 -2.43 11.58 -11.06
N THR A 232 -1.16 11.57 -11.44
CA THR A 232 -0.72 11.29 -12.82
C THR A 232 -1.20 9.91 -13.29
N VAL A 233 -1.05 8.88 -12.45
CA VAL A 233 -1.48 7.50 -12.75
C VAL A 233 -3.00 7.40 -12.95
N LEU A 234 -3.78 8.04 -12.07
CA LEU A 234 -5.23 8.10 -12.19
C LEU A 234 -5.69 8.86 -13.44
N GLN A 235 -5.05 10.00 -13.74
CA GLN A 235 -5.30 10.79 -14.96
C GLN A 235 -4.94 10.01 -16.24
N ALA A 236 -3.89 9.18 -16.17
CA ALA A 236 -3.49 8.28 -17.24
C ALA A 236 -4.46 7.09 -17.43
N GLY A 237 -5.57 7.04 -16.70
CA GLY A 237 -6.63 6.05 -16.88
C GLY A 237 -6.36 4.71 -16.20
N ALA A 238 -5.36 4.60 -15.31
CA ALA A 238 -5.17 3.38 -14.53
C ALA A 238 -6.38 3.09 -13.65
N ARG A 239 -6.84 1.83 -13.67
CA ARG A 239 -7.95 1.33 -12.84
C ARG A 239 -7.52 0.23 -11.88
N PHE A 240 -6.25 -0.13 -11.88
CA PHE A 240 -5.61 -0.93 -10.85
C PHE A 240 -4.40 -0.19 -10.31
N LEU A 241 -4.36 -0.01 -8.99
CA LEU A 241 -3.32 0.69 -8.25
C LEU A 241 -2.61 -0.27 -7.30
N ASP A 242 -1.31 -0.11 -7.13
CA ASP A 242 -0.45 -1.02 -6.37
C ASP A 242 0.38 -0.26 -5.33
N PHE A 243 0.34 -0.69 -4.07
CA PHE A 243 1.02 -0.02 -2.96
C PHE A 243 1.71 -1.02 -2.04
N ASP A 244 3.02 -0.82 -1.80
CA ASP A 244 3.73 -1.52 -0.73
C ASP A 244 3.57 -0.77 0.60
N ILE A 245 3.09 -1.48 1.62
CA ILE A 245 2.79 -0.93 2.94
C ILE A 245 3.82 -1.42 3.95
N TYR A 246 4.57 -0.50 4.54
CA TYR A 246 5.56 -0.80 5.58
C TYR A 246 5.15 -0.23 6.94
N PRO A 247 5.52 -0.89 8.05
CA PRO A 247 5.43 -0.29 9.37
C PRO A 247 6.53 0.78 9.53
N GLN A 248 6.18 1.93 10.09
CA GLN A 248 7.09 3.02 10.39
C GLN A 248 6.85 3.49 11.83
N ASP A 249 7.94 3.63 12.60
CA ASP A 249 7.88 4.28 13.91
C ASP A 249 7.81 5.79 13.71
N ILE A 250 6.72 6.39 14.19
CA ILE A 250 6.47 7.82 14.23
C ILE A 250 5.97 8.17 15.63
N ASN A 251 6.70 9.00 16.36
CA ASN A 251 6.31 9.45 17.71
C ASN A 251 6.03 8.31 18.71
N ASN A 252 6.78 7.21 18.65
CA ASN A 252 6.60 5.98 19.45
C ASN A 252 5.33 5.18 19.10
N GLU A 253 4.70 5.44 17.95
CA GLU A 253 3.61 4.67 17.41
C GLU A 253 4.05 4.01 16.10
N ILE A 254 3.67 2.74 15.90
CA ILE A 254 3.94 2.03 14.65
C ILE A 254 2.75 2.24 13.73
N VAL A 255 2.95 3.04 12.67
CA VAL A 255 1.91 3.37 11.69
C VAL A 255 2.23 2.77 10.32
N PRO A 256 1.22 2.42 9.51
CA PRO A 256 1.43 2.03 8.13
C PRO A 256 1.83 3.25 7.29
N VAL A 257 2.82 3.07 6.42
CA VAL A 257 3.23 4.08 5.42
C VAL A 257 3.45 3.43 4.06
N ILE A 258 3.25 4.21 3.00
CA ILE A 258 3.53 3.79 1.63
C ILE A 258 4.97 4.13 1.28
N ARG A 259 5.70 3.13 0.77
CA ARG A 259 7.05 3.28 0.21
C ARG A 259 7.13 2.42 -1.05
N SER A 260 7.95 2.80 -2.01
CA SER A 260 8.34 1.88 -3.09
C SER A 260 9.55 1.07 -2.68
N GLU A 261 9.67 -0.18 -3.09
CA GLU A 261 10.88 -0.99 -2.90
C GLU A 261 11.39 -1.60 -4.21
N TYR A 262 12.70 -1.51 -4.41
CA TYR A 262 13.40 -2.13 -5.53
C TYR A 262 14.72 -2.73 -5.09
N ARG A 263 14.94 -4.02 -5.37
CA ARG A 263 16.17 -4.76 -4.99
C ARG A 263 16.55 -4.57 -3.51
N GLY A 264 15.56 -4.53 -2.62
CA GLY A 264 15.75 -4.31 -1.19
C GLY A 264 16.02 -2.84 -0.79
N LEU A 265 15.96 -1.92 -1.75
CA LEU A 265 16.11 -0.48 -1.52
C LEU A 265 14.76 0.20 -1.53
N LYS A 266 14.37 0.75 -0.38
CA LYS A 266 13.15 1.52 -0.23
C LYS A 266 13.32 2.94 -0.80
N SER A 267 12.21 3.59 -1.14
CA SER A 267 12.17 5.04 -1.43
C SER A 267 12.86 5.81 -0.31
N LEU A 268 13.36 7.01 -0.61
CA LEU A 268 13.97 7.87 0.39
C LEU A 268 12.90 8.45 1.31
N ASN A 269 11.78 8.91 0.78
CA ASN A 269 10.62 9.40 1.54
C ASN A 269 9.52 8.32 1.70
N TYR A 270 8.46 8.68 2.40
CA TYR A 270 7.22 7.91 2.54
C TYR A 270 5.98 8.82 2.45
N LEU A 271 4.84 8.20 2.12
CA LEU A 271 3.53 8.83 2.17
C LEU A 271 2.69 8.19 3.28
N SER A 272 1.79 8.98 3.89
CA SER A 272 0.77 8.41 4.78
C SER A 272 -0.31 7.70 3.96
N LEU A 273 -0.97 6.69 4.55
CA LEU A 273 -2.10 6.03 3.89
C LEU A 273 -3.28 6.98 3.71
N GLU A 274 -3.54 7.83 4.69
CA GLU A 274 -4.60 8.85 4.66
C GLU A 274 -4.46 9.74 3.43
N GLU A 275 -3.29 10.36 3.23
CA GLU A 275 -3.05 11.24 2.06
C GLU A 275 -3.26 10.51 0.73
N VAL A 276 -2.86 9.24 0.64
CA VAL A 276 -3.04 8.44 -0.58
C VAL A 276 -4.52 8.09 -0.81
N PHE A 277 -5.23 7.65 0.23
CA PHE A 277 -6.65 7.32 0.11
C PHE A 277 -7.51 8.56 -0.15
N GLU A 278 -7.19 9.73 0.42
CA GLU A 278 -7.83 11.00 0.11
C GLU A 278 -7.65 11.38 -1.36
N VAL A 279 -6.45 11.20 -1.92
CA VAL A 279 -6.19 11.41 -3.35
C VAL A 279 -7.01 10.42 -4.18
N ILE A 280 -7.09 9.16 -3.79
CA ILE A 280 -7.93 8.18 -4.50
C ILE A 280 -9.41 8.54 -4.43
N SER A 281 -9.93 8.93 -3.26
CA SER A 281 -11.31 9.36 -3.09
C SER A 281 -11.61 10.60 -3.96
N SER A 282 -10.65 11.53 -4.03
CA SER A 282 -10.82 12.81 -4.73
C SER A 282 -10.59 12.74 -6.23
N TYR A 283 -9.77 11.81 -6.74
CA TYR A 283 -9.37 11.74 -8.15
C TYR A 283 -9.77 10.44 -8.85
N GLY A 284 -10.05 9.38 -8.07
CA GLY A 284 -10.36 8.05 -8.58
C GLY A 284 -11.65 8.00 -9.39
N PHE A 285 -12.64 8.83 -9.06
CA PHE A 285 -13.98 8.81 -9.69
C PHE A 285 -14.39 10.17 -10.29
N VAL A 286 -13.43 11.06 -10.55
CA VAL A 286 -13.70 12.40 -11.12
C VAL A 286 -14.23 12.27 -12.54
N GLU A 287 -15.07 13.24 -12.93
CA GLU A 287 -15.85 13.34 -14.16
C GLU A 287 -15.37 12.44 -15.31
N LYS A 288 -16.28 11.58 -15.79
CA LYS A 288 -16.13 10.60 -16.87
C LYS A 288 -15.62 9.21 -16.46
N TYR A 289 -15.31 8.95 -15.18
CA TYR A 289 -14.92 7.60 -14.75
C TYR A 289 -15.70 7.10 -13.54
N ASP A 290 -16.68 6.24 -13.80
CA ASP A 290 -17.36 5.39 -12.80
C ASP A 290 -16.97 3.92 -12.95
N ASP A 291 -15.88 3.64 -13.68
CA ASP A 291 -15.29 2.31 -13.75
C ASP A 291 -14.82 1.84 -12.37
N PRO A 292 -14.90 0.53 -12.07
CA PRO A 292 -14.35 -0.01 -10.82
C PRO A 292 -12.88 0.35 -10.67
N LEU A 293 -12.48 0.74 -9.46
CA LEU A 293 -11.09 0.96 -9.10
C LEU A 293 -10.59 -0.20 -8.23
N LEU A 294 -9.51 -0.85 -8.63
CA LEU A 294 -8.90 -1.92 -7.87
C LEU A 294 -7.68 -1.38 -7.13
N ILE A 295 -7.60 -1.63 -5.83
CA ILE A 295 -6.46 -1.22 -4.99
C ILE A 295 -5.82 -2.47 -4.43
N HIS A 296 -4.55 -2.68 -4.77
CA HIS A 296 -3.73 -3.71 -4.18
C HIS A 296 -2.84 -3.15 -3.06
N LEU A 297 -2.99 -3.71 -1.87
CA LEU A 297 -2.14 -3.43 -0.71
C LEU A 297 -1.22 -4.63 -0.47
N ASN A 298 0.08 -4.43 -0.66
CA ASN A 298 1.12 -5.40 -0.37
C ASN A 298 1.71 -5.13 1.01
N ILE A 299 1.19 -5.82 2.03
CA ILE A 299 1.50 -5.59 3.43
C ILE A 299 2.83 -6.28 3.79
N LYS A 300 3.82 -5.49 4.20
CA LYS A 300 5.20 -5.94 4.49
C LYS A 300 5.44 -6.16 5.99
N THR A 301 4.40 -6.52 6.73
CA THR A 301 4.43 -6.75 8.18
C THR A 301 3.32 -7.70 8.62
N ASN A 302 3.53 -8.39 9.73
CA ASN A 302 2.52 -9.24 10.38
C ASN A 302 1.97 -8.59 11.67
N ASN A 303 2.23 -7.29 11.88
CA ASN A 303 1.70 -6.57 13.04
C ASN A 303 0.19 -6.32 12.86
N LEU A 304 -0.63 -7.01 13.65
CA LEU A 304 -2.10 -6.91 13.58
C LEU A 304 -2.61 -5.50 13.84
N GLY A 305 -1.99 -4.74 14.76
CA GLY A 305 -2.36 -3.35 15.02
C GLY A 305 -2.15 -2.45 13.81
N VAL A 306 -1.14 -2.74 12.97
CA VAL A 306 -0.93 -2.02 11.70
C VAL A 306 -2.07 -2.34 10.72
N MET A 307 -2.55 -3.58 10.67
CA MET A 307 -3.67 -3.97 9.80
C MET A 307 -4.98 -3.31 10.23
N ASP A 308 -5.25 -3.23 11.53
CA ASP A 308 -6.40 -2.50 12.06
C ASP A 308 -6.33 -1.00 11.74
N THR A 309 -5.13 -0.41 11.83
CA THR A 309 -4.92 0.98 11.40
C THR A 309 -5.15 1.17 9.90
N ILE A 310 -4.74 0.22 9.06
CA ILE A 310 -5.03 0.24 7.60
C ILE A 310 -6.55 0.25 7.38
N ALA A 311 -7.29 -0.66 8.04
CA ALA A 311 -8.74 -0.77 7.92
C ALA A 311 -9.46 0.53 8.31
N ASN A 312 -9.12 1.08 9.48
CA ASN A 312 -9.68 2.33 9.97
C ASN A 312 -9.35 3.50 9.03
N THR A 313 -8.11 3.59 8.56
CA THR A 313 -7.69 4.65 7.63
C THR A 313 -8.45 4.56 6.31
N PHE A 314 -8.64 3.35 5.78
CA PHE A 314 -9.40 3.11 4.55
C PHE A 314 -10.85 3.56 4.69
N VAL A 315 -11.55 3.12 5.74
CA VAL A 315 -12.96 3.47 5.98
C VAL A 315 -13.16 4.97 6.25
N ASN A 316 -12.20 5.61 6.93
CA ASN A 316 -12.31 7.04 7.26
C ASN A 316 -11.97 7.96 6.08
N SER A 317 -11.07 7.54 5.18
CA SER A 317 -10.56 8.39 4.09
C SER A 317 -11.33 8.20 2.78
N ILE A 318 -11.89 7.01 2.54
CA ILE A 318 -12.69 6.70 1.35
C ILE A 318 -14.16 6.95 1.66
N HIS A 319 -14.88 7.62 0.76
CA HIS A 319 -16.33 7.77 0.91
C HIS A 319 -17.02 6.41 0.92
N GLY A 320 -17.92 6.18 1.90
CA GLY A 320 -18.58 4.89 2.09
C GLY A 320 -19.31 4.35 0.84
N ASP A 321 -19.82 5.24 -0.02
CA ASP A 321 -20.47 4.86 -1.28
C ASP A 321 -19.53 4.22 -2.30
N HIS A 322 -18.21 4.39 -2.15
CA HIS A 322 -17.20 3.71 -2.96
C HIS A 322 -16.76 2.37 -2.35
N ILE A 323 -17.07 2.09 -1.08
CA ILE A 323 -16.70 0.84 -0.42
C ILE A 323 -17.71 -0.25 -0.80
N LEU A 324 -17.20 -1.47 -1.01
CA LEU A 324 -18.04 -2.64 -1.22
C LEU A 324 -18.59 -3.16 0.10
N GLU A 325 -19.84 -3.62 0.08
CA GLU A 325 -20.48 -4.23 1.25
C GLU A 325 -19.75 -5.51 1.70
N PRO A 326 -19.81 -5.90 2.98
CA PRO A 326 -19.13 -7.09 3.51
C PRO A 326 -19.44 -8.41 2.79
N ARG A 327 -20.59 -8.53 2.13
CA ARG A 327 -20.94 -9.70 1.29
C ARG A 327 -20.01 -9.93 0.09
N TYR A 328 -19.17 -8.96 -0.22
CA TYR A 328 -18.13 -9.04 -1.24
C TYR A 328 -16.76 -9.35 -0.62
N SER A 329 -16.69 -9.77 0.65
CA SER A 329 -15.45 -10.22 1.28
C SER A 329 -14.88 -11.44 0.57
N TYR A 330 -13.56 -11.63 0.60
CA TYR A 330 -12.87 -12.78 0.02
C TYR A 330 -13.21 -14.13 0.69
N HIS A 331 -13.81 -14.12 1.89
CA HIS A 331 -14.39 -15.30 2.55
C HIS A 331 -15.72 -15.75 1.94
N SER A 332 -16.32 -14.92 1.10
CA SER A 332 -17.61 -15.21 0.48
C SER A 332 -17.51 -16.38 -0.49
N LYS A 333 -18.57 -17.22 -0.54
CA LYS A 333 -18.64 -18.36 -1.48
C LYS A 333 -18.50 -17.94 -2.94
N LYS A 334 -18.96 -16.74 -3.27
CA LYS A 334 -18.86 -16.15 -4.60
C LYS A 334 -17.79 -15.07 -4.58
N SER A 335 -16.71 -15.29 -5.34
CA SER A 335 -15.62 -14.33 -5.49
C SER A 335 -16.08 -13.08 -6.25
N VAL A 336 -15.66 -11.90 -5.79
CA VAL A 336 -15.85 -10.61 -6.48
C VAL A 336 -15.28 -10.63 -7.89
N ALA A 337 -14.23 -11.41 -8.13
CA ALA A 337 -13.66 -11.61 -9.46
C ALA A 337 -14.71 -12.12 -10.46
N ARG A 338 -15.71 -12.89 -10.00
CA ARG A 338 -16.78 -13.47 -10.82
C ARG A 338 -18.10 -12.70 -10.72
N GLU A 339 -18.11 -11.52 -10.12
CA GLU A 339 -19.27 -10.64 -10.12
C GLU A 339 -19.35 -9.84 -11.42
N PRO A 340 -20.57 -9.56 -11.93
CA PRO A 340 -20.77 -8.64 -13.03
C PRO A 340 -20.16 -7.27 -12.72
N VAL A 341 -19.36 -6.74 -13.64
CA VAL A 341 -18.61 -5.49 -13.49
C VAL A 341 -19.55 -4.29 -13.26
N CYS A 342 -20.79 -4.37 -13.74
CA CYS A 342 -21.84 -3.38 -13.49
C CYS A 342 -22.20 -3.20 -12.01
N LYS A 343 -22.01 -4.22 -11.17
CA LYS A 343 -22.18 -4.13 -9.72
C LYS A 343 -21.01 -3.42 -9.02
N LEU A 344 -19.90 -3.25 -9.74
CA LEU A 344 -18.65 -2.69 -9.22
C LEU A 344 -18.42 -1.26 -9.74
N LEU A 345 -19.34 -0.70 -10.53
CA LEU A 345 -19.26 0.69 -10.97
C LEU A 345 -19.26 1.62 -9.76
N ASN A 346 -18.39 2.62 -9.79
CA ASN A 346 -18.15 3.59 -8.72
C ASN A 346 -17.71 2.94 -7.40
N LYS A 347 -17.20 1.70 -7.44
CA LYS A 347 -16.72 0.95 -6.27
C LYS A 347 -15.22 0.71 -6.32
N ILE A 348 -14.65 0.58 -5.13
CA ILE A 348 -13.28 0.14 -4.90
C ILE A 348 -13.30 -1.36 -4.56
N VAL A 349 -12.53 -2.14 -5.32
CA VAL A 349 -12.23 -3.54 -5.01
C VAL A 349 -10.88 -3.58 -4.28
N LEU A 350 -10.91 -3.89 -2.99
CA LEU A 350 -9.71 -3.99 -2.16
C LEU A 350 -9.08 -5.39 -2.28
N ILE A 351 -7.82 -5.41 -2.71
CA ILE A 351 -7.00 -6.60 -2.88
C ILE A 351 -5.85 -6.55 -1.89
N VAL A 352 -5.60 -7.64 -1.16
CA VAL A 352 -4.51 -7.68 -0.19
C VAL A 352 -3.57 -8.86 -0.44
N THR A 353 -2.27 -8.57 -0.32
CA THR A 353 -1.21 -9.55 -0.12
C THR A 353 -0.61 -9.35 1.27
N GLY A 354 -0.57 -10.41 2.07
CA GLY A 354 -0.04 -10.38 3.43
C GLY A 354 -0.90 -11.19 4.39
N GLU A 355 -0.66 -11.02 5.68
CA GLU A 355 -1.57 -11.51 6.71
C GLU A 355 -2.69 -10.49 6.92
N THR A 356 -3.91 -10.99 7.11
CA THR A 356 -5.10 -10.18 7.42
C THR A 356 -6.03 -10.84 8.44
N SER A 357 -5.81 -12.12 8.74
CA SER A 357 -6.69 -12.93 9.58
C SER A 357 -6.84 -12.33 10.98
N HIS A 358 -8.06 -12.33 11.49
CA HIS A 358 -8.38 -11.83 12.83
C HIS A 358 -8.13 -10.32 13.04
N THR A 359 -8.23 -9.53 11.97
CA THR A 359 -8.11 -8.07 12.01
C THR A 359 -9.35 -7.40 11.43
N LEU A 360 -9.52 -6.11 11.68
CA LEU A 360 -10.59 -5.32 11.06
C LEU A 360 -10.46 -5.25 9.54
N LEU A 361 -9.24 -5.44 9.01
CA LEU A 361 -9.00 -5.42 7.57
C LEU A 361 -9.59 -6.65 6.87
N ASP A 362 -9.63 -7.80 7.56
CA ASP A 362 -10.08 -9.10 7.06
C ASP A 362 -11.47 -9.03 6.38
N GLU A 363 -12.42 -8.35 7.03
CA GLU A 363 -13.79 -8.21 6.55
C GLU A 363 -13.92 -7.25 5.34
N LEU A 364 -12.97 -6.32 5.18
CA LEU A 364 -12.95 -5.33 4.11
C LEU A 364 -12.30 -5.86 2.84
N VAL A 365 -11.44 -6.88 2.93
CA VAL A 365 -10.73 -7.44 1.78
C VAL A 365 -11.71 -8.13 0.83
N ASN A 366 -11.73 -7.71 -0.43
CA ASN A 366 -12.57 -8.30 -1.46
C ASN A 366 -11.88 -9.46 -2.19
N LEU A 367 -10.58 -9.31 -2.43
CA LEU A 367 -9.74 -10.35 -3.02
C LEU A 367 -8.46 -10.53 -2.21
N HIS A 368 -8.07 -11.77 -1.96
CA HIS A 368 -6.81 -12.09 -1.27
C HIS A 368 -5.92 -12.93 -2.18
N THR A 369 -4.64 -12.59 -2.27
CA THR A 369 -3.70 -13.22 -3.21
C THR A 369 -3.31 -14.65 -2.86
N SER A 370 -3.73 -15.15 -1.70
CA SER A 370 -3.64 -16.56 -1.31
C SER A 370 -4.92 -17.37 -1.55
N ASN A 371 -6.00 -16.74 -2.04
CA ASN A 371 -7.31 -17.38 -2.21
C ASN A 371 -7.85 -17.19 -3.63
N ASN A 372 -8.45 -16.04 -3.90
CA ASN A 372 -9.22 -15.78 -5.12
C ASN A 372 -8.54 -14.77 -6.08
N ALA A 373 -7.35 -14.29 -5.72
CA ALA A 373 -6.41 -13.60 -6.60
C ALA A 373 -5.03 -14.26 -6.54
N ARG A 374 -4.13 -13.89 -7.46
CA ARG A 374 -2.71 -14.27 -7.43
C ARG A 374 -1.83 -13.21 -8.09
N ILE A 375 -0.57 -13.20 -7.71
CA ILE A 375 0.48 -12.37 -8.31
C ILE A 375 1.50 -13.28 -8.98
N LEU A 376 1.87 -12.94 -10.20
CA LEU A 376 2.91 -13.63 -10.99
C LEU A 376 3.87 -12.59 -11.55
N THR A 377 5.10 -13.00 -11.83
CA THR A 377 6.05 -12.22 -12.61
C THR A 377 5.81 -12.43 -14.11
N SER A 378 6.18 -11.44 -14.93
CA SER A 378 6.12 -11.57 -16.39
C SER A 378 6.87 -12.81 -16.89
N LYS A 379 7.96 -13.20 -16.23
CA LYS A 379 8.73 -14.42 -16.53
C LYS A 379 7.92 -15.70 -16.30
N GLU A 380 7.20 -15.81 -15.18
CA GLU A 380 6.35 -16.97 -14.90
C GLU A 380 5.21 -17.10 -15.92
N VAL A 381 4.67 -15.96 -16.37
CA VAL A 381 3.62 -15.91 -17.39
C VAL A 381 4.16 -16.22 -18.78
N GLY A 382 5.42 -15.91 -19.07
CA GLY A 382 6.05 -16.15 -20.37
C GLY A 382 6.30 -17.62 -20.70
N SER A 383 6.27 -18.51 -19.71
CA SER A 383 6.50 -19.95 -19.92
C SER A 383 5.67 -20.79 -18.95
N PRO A 384 4.34 -20.79 -19.08
CA PRO A 384 3.48 -21.55 -18.18
C PRO A 384 3.63 -23.04 -18.45
N VAL A 385 3.71 -23.84 -17.38
CA VAL A 385 3.88 -25.30 -17.46
C VAL A 385 2.76 -25.96 -18.27
N ASN A 386 1.51 -25.51 -18.09
CA ASN A 386 0.36 -25.93 -18.88
C ASN A 386 -0.43 -24.71 -19.36
N PRO A 387 -0.18 -24.24 -20.60
CA PRO A 387 -0.81 -23.02 -21.13
C PRO A 387 -2.34 -23.03 -21.10
N LYS A 388 -2.97 -24.16 -21.42
CA LYS A 388 -4.44 -24.29 -21.46
C LYS A 388 -5.05 -24.23 -20.06
N SER A 389 -4.50 -25.00 -19.12
CA SER A 389 -4.95 -24.98 -17.72
C SER A 389 -4.71 -23.62 -17.08
N PHE A 390 -3.59 -22.97 -17.41
CA PHE A 390 -3.29 -21.62 -16.94
C PHE A 390 -4.34 -20.61 -17.44
N ALA A 391 -4.63 -20.60 -18.73
CA ALA A 391 -5.69 -19.74 -19.28
C ALA A 391 -7.08 -20.05 -18.69
N PHE A 392 -7.42 -21.33 -18.47
CA PHE A 392 -8.66 -21.72 -17.82
C PHE A 392 -8.76 -21.22 -16.38
N SER A 393 -7.65 -21.28 -15.61
CA SER A 393 -7.63 -20.77 -14.24
C SER A 393 -7.85 -19.24 -14.17
N ASN A 394 -7.42 -18.51 -15.20
CA ASN A 394 -7.63 -17.06 -15.33
C ASN A 394 -9.10 -16.67 -15.60
N GLN A 395 -10.00 -17.63 -15.81
CA GLN A 395 -11.44 -17.38 -15.89
C GLN A 395 -12.10 -17.29 -14.50
N ASN A 396 -11.39 -17.69 -13.44
CA ASN A 396 -11.93 -17.78 -12.08
C ASN A 396 -11.09 -17.04 -11.03
N ILE A 397 -9.77 -16.99 -11.22
CA ILE A 397 -8.82 -16.36 -10.30
C ILE A 397 -8.31 -15.05 -10.92
N TYR A 398 -8.44 -13.95 -10.17
CA TYR A 398 -7.91 -12.67 -10.61
C TYR A 398 -6.38 -12.70 -10.61
N THR A 399 -5.75 -12.38 -11.74
CA THR A 399 -4.31 -12.56 -11.92
C THR A 399 -3.64 -11.23 -12.24
N ILE A 400 -2.74 -10.86 -11.33
CA ILE A 400 -1.91 -9.65 -11.39
C ILE A 400 -0.53 -10.08 -11.86
N VAL A 401 0.05 -9.31 -12.78
CA VAL A 401 1.37 -9.58 -13.34
C VAL A 401 2.29 -8.40 -13.06
N ILE A 402 3.40 -8.66 -12.37
CA ILE A 402 4.48 -7.70 -12.11
C ILE A 402 5.42 -7.69 -13.33
N PRO A 403 5.87 -6.51 -13.81
CA PRO A 403 6.86 -6.43 -14.89
C PRO A 403 8.17 -7.12 -14.49
N GLU A 404 8.89 -7.69 -15.46
CA GLU A 404 10.16 -8.38 -15.17
C GLU A 404 11.26 -7.38 -14.78
N GLU A 405 11.33 -6.29 -15.53
CA GLU A 405 12.25 -5.19 -15.27
C GLU A 405 11.53 -4.13 -14.45
N TYR A 406 11.99 -3.89 -13.23
CA TYR A 406 11.41 -2.83 -12.39
C TYR A 406 11.67 -1.42 -12.94
N GLU A 407 12.84 -1.21 -13.58
CA GLU A 407 13.24 0.09 -14.11
C GLU A 407 12.68 0.38 -15.51
N ASP A 408 12.02 -0.60 -16.12
CA ASP A 408 11.46 -0.47 -17.47
C ASP A 408 10.08 -1.11 -17.58
N ASN A 409 9.45 -0.99 -18.74
CA ASN A 409 8.17 -1.64 -19.01
C ASN A 409 8.38 -2.90 -19.87
N THR A 410 7.68 -3.98 -19.52
CA THR A 410 7.65 -5.21 -20.32
C THR A 410 6.37 -5.25 -21.17
N ASN A 411 6.44 -5.80 -22.38
CA ASN A 411 5.25 -5.94 -23.24
C ASN A 411 4.20 -6.87 -22.57
N PRO A 412 2.97 -6.38 -22.30
CA PRO A 412 1.92 -7.16 -21.64
C PRO A 412 1.27 -8.24 -22.52
N GLU A 413 1.53 -8.26 -23.82
CA GLU A 413 0.83 -9.09 -24.80
C GLU A 413 0.83 -10.58 -24.44
N VAL A 414 1.97 -11.10 -23.97
CA VAL A 414 2.08 -12.51 -23.56
C VAL A 414 1.12 -12.84 -22.43
N ALA A 415 0.96 -11.94 -21.46
CA ALA A 415 0.03 -12.13 -20.37
C ALA A 415 -1.43 -12.06 -20.84
N TRP A 416 -1.72 -11.17 -21.79
CA TRP A 416 -3.04 -11.08 -22.41
C TRP A 416 -3.40 -12.35 -23.18
N THR A 417 -2.44 -13.02 -23.86
CA THR A 417 -2.72 -14.29 -24.57
C THR A 417 -3.28 -15.38 -23.65
N TYR A 418 -2.91 -15.36 -22.37
CA TYR A 418 -3.40 -16.29 -21.36
C TYR A 418 -4.54 -15.74 -20.51
N GLY A 419 -5.02 -14.52 -20.79
CA GLY A 419 -6.13 -13.93 -20.04
C GLY A 419 -5.74 -13.41 -18.65
N CYS A 420 -4.48 -13.05 -18.40
CA CYS A 420 -4.13 -12.35 -17.15
C CYS A 420 -4.75 -10.96 -17.15
N HIS A 421 -5.20 -10.46 -15.99
CA HIS A 421 -6.13 -9.33 -15.90
C HIS A 421 -5.41 -7.99 -15.78
N ALA A 422 -4.52 -7.91 -14.79
CA ALA A 422 -3.81 -6.70 -14.42
C ALA A 422 -2.32 -6.87 -14.68
N PHE A 423 -1.88 -6.59 -15.91
CA PHE A 423 -0.45 -6.49 -16.19
C PHE A 423 0.02 -5.09 -15.80
N MET A 424 0.80 -5.00 -14.73
CA MET A 424 1.20 -3.73 -14.17
C MET A 424 2.33 -3.10 -14.99
N MET A 425 2.21 -1.80 -15.21
CA MET A 425 3.21 -0.98 -15.91
C MET A 425 3.80 0.06 -14.96
N ASN A 426 5.03 0.46 -15.21
CA ASN A 426 5.71 1.57 -14.56
C ASN A 426 5.30 2.90 -15.23
N TYR A 427 4.28 3.57 -14.68
CA TYR A 427 3.70 4.79 -15.26
C TYR A 427 4.64 6.01 -15.23
N TRP A 428 5.62 6.02 -14.35
CA TRP A 428 6.68 7.03 -14.35
C TRP A 428 7.61 6.93 -15.59
N LYS A 429 7.56 5.81 -16.32
CA LYS A 429 8.42 5.51 -17.47
C LYS A 429 7.62 5.50 -18.78
N LEU A 430 7.44 6.68 -19.38
CA LEU A 430 6.74 6.82 -20.66
C LEU A 430 7.65 6.49 -21.86
N ASN A 431 7.95 5.20 -22.05
CA ASN A 431 8.65 4.65 -23.22
C ASN A 431 7.66 4.20 -24.32
N ASP A 432 8.15 3.64 -25.43
CA ASP A 432 7.26 3.23 -26.54
C ASP A 432 6.36 2.04 -26.18
N ILE A 433 6.77 1.19 -25.23
CA ILE A 433 5.93 0.11 -24.68
C ILE A 433 4.76 0.72 -23.90
N MET A 434 5.01 1.73 -23.08
CA MET A 434 3.97 2.43 -22.32
C MET A 434 3.03 3.20 -23.25
N LYS A 435 3.54 3.84 -24.32
CA LYS A 435 2.68 4.47 -25.35
C LYS A 435 1.78 3.45 -26.04
N SER A 436 2.34 2.29 -26.41
CA SER A 436 1.57 1.18 -27.00
C SER A 436 0.51 0.65 -26.02
N HIS A 437 0.83 0.60 -24.72
CA HIS A 437 -0.13 0.27 -23.68
C HIS A 437 -1.25 1.33 -23.57
N CYS A 438 -0.91 2.62 -23.62
CA CYS A 438 -1.91 3.70 -23.63
C CYS A 438 -2.80 3.60 -24.89
N ASP A 439 -2.22 3.33 -26.06
CA ASP A 439 -2.97 3.15 -27.31
C ASP A 439 -3.94 1.96 -27.22
N TRP A 440 -3.54 0.87 -26.56
CA TRP A 440 -4.41 -0.28 -26.31
C TRP A 440 -5.62 0.07 -25.43
N PHE A 441 -5.43 0.91 -24.40
CA PHE A 441 -6.48 1.36 -23.48
C PHE A 441 -7.13 2.70 -23.88
N LYS A 442 -6.86 3.20 -25.10
CA LYS A 442 -7.30 4.53 -25.55
C LYS A 442 -8.81 4.71 -25.59
N GLN A 443 -9.55 3.63 -25.84
CA GLN A 443 -11.02 3.66 -25.88
C GLN A 443 -11.66 3.48 -24.49
N SER A 444 -11.03 2.68 -23.63
CA SER A 444 -11.54 2.30 -22.31
C SER A 444 -10.39 1.75 -21.48
N SER A 445 -10.37 2.07 -20.18
CA SER A 445 -9.43 1.51 -19.20
C SER A 445 -9.66 0.02 -18.89
N LEU A 446 -10.82 -0.51 -19.29
CA LEU A 446 -11.19 -1.91 -19.20
C LEU A 446 -11.46 -2.44 -20.61
N VAL A 447 -10.66 -3.41 -21.06
CA VAL A 447 -10.76 -4.02 -22.40
C VAL A 447 -11.21 -5.46 -22.25
N MET A 448 -12.30 -5.83 -22.92
CA MET A 448 -12.86 -7.19 -22.83
C MET A 448 -11.93 -8.24 -23.47
N LYS A 449 -11.81 -9.40 -22.83
CA LYS A 449 -11.07 -10.56 -23.32
C LYS A 449 -11.79 -11.24 -24.49
N LYS A 450 -11.07 -12.06 -25.26
CA LYS A 450 -11.68 -12.94 -26.28
C LYS A 450 -12.54 -14.03 -25.62
N PHE A 451 -13.58 -14.50 -26.31
CA PHE A 451 -14.54 -15.50 -25.78
C PHE A 451 -13.90 -16.77 -25.24
N ASN A 452 -12.86 -17.28 -25.89
CA ASN A 452 -12.14 -18.48 -25.45
C ASN A 452 -11.36 -18.29 -24.14
N LEU A 453 -11.23 -17.05 -23.65
CA LEU A 453 -10.60 -16.70 -22.37
C LEU A 453 -11.64 -16.29 -21.31
N GLN A 454 -12.93 -16.45 -21.59
CA GLN A 454 -14.03 -16.21 -20.66
C GLN A 454 -14.63 -17.56 -20.25
N GLU A 455 -15.14 -17.66 -19.03
CA GLU A 455 -15.90 -18.84 -18.61
C GLU A 455 -17.15 -18.95 -19.51
N THR A 456 -17.28 -20.07 -20.22
CA THR A 456 -18.30 -20.29 -21.26
C THR A 456 -19.69 -19.80 -20.82
N ARG A 457 -20.13 -18.69 -21.42
CA ARG A 457 -21.54 -18.31 -21.47
C ARG A 457 -22.19 -19.25 -22.47
N VAL A 458 -23.27 -19.92 -22.07
CA VAL A 458 -24.03 -20.76 -23.01
C VAL A 458 -24.58 -19.84 -24.09
N ASP A 459 -24.45 -20.20 -25.37
CA ASP A 459 -25.13 -19.47 -26.44
C ASP A 459 -26.65 -19.52 -26.16
N ILE A 460 -27.37 -18.39 -26.15
CA ILE A 460 -28.84 -18.42 -26.01
C ILE A 460 -29.44 -19.14 -27.19
N LYS A 461 -28.75 -19.23 -28.34
CA LYS A 461 -29.17 -20.13 -29.41
C LYS A 461 -29.17 -21.58 -28.92
N ASP A 462 -28.12 -22.03 -28.25
CA ASP A 462 -28.06 -23.38 -27.68
C ASP A 462 -29.09 -23.59 -26.54
N ILE A 463 -29.40 -22.55 -25.75
CA ILE A 463 -30.46 -22.61 -24.73
C ILE A 463 -31.84 -22.65 -25.38
N VAL A 464 -32.13 -21.77 -26.33
CA VAL A 464 -33.42 -21.66 -27.03
C VAL A 464 -33.66 -22.87 -27.92
N GLU A 465 -32.63 -23.43 -28.55
CA GLU A 465 -32.74 -24.68 -29.30
C GLU A 465 -33.01 -25.86 -28.37
N LYS A 466 -32.37 -25.92 -27.20
CA LYS A 466 -32.67 -26.93 -26.18
C LYS A 466 -34.07 -26.77 -25.58
N ASP A 467 -34.49 -25.54 -25.29
CA ASP A 467 -35.81 -25.25 -24.72
C ASP A 467 -36.92 -25.54 -25.74
N LYS A 468 -36.71 -25.20 -27.03
CA LYS A 468 -37.62 -25.58 -28.11
C LYS A 468 -37.65 -27.09 -28.32
N ALA A 469 -36.50 -27.77 -28.30
CA ALA A 469 -36.43 -29.22 -28.41
C ALA A 469 -37.18 -29.91 -27.25
N ASN A 470 -37.01 -29.43 -26.03
CA ASN A 470 -37.73 -29.92 -24.85
C ASN A 470 -39.24 -29.65 -24.95
N GLU A 471 -39.65 -28.49 -25.46
CA GLU A 471 -41.07 -28.14 -25.66
C GLU A 471 -41.72 -29.02 -26.73
N ASP A 472 -41.00 -29.32 -27.83
CA ASP A 472 -41.46 -30.21 -28.89
C ASP A 472 -41.54 -31.67 -28.42
N GLU A 473 -40.60 -32.13 -27.59
CA GLU A 473 -40.62 -33.46 -26.98
C GLU A 473 -41.82 -33.63 -26.02
N MET A 474 -42.10 -32.61 -25.20
CA MET A 474 -43.28 -32.57 -24.34
C MET A 474 -44.60 -32.57 -25.13
N LYS A 475 -44.67 -31.86 -26.26
CA LYS A 475 -45.83 -31.88 -27.16
C LYS A 475 -46.02 -33.25 -27.82
N GLN A 476 -44.94 -33.93 -28.21
CA GLN A 476 -45.01 -35.28 -28.76
C GLN A 476 -45.52 -36.29 -27.71
N LEU A 477 -45.03 -36.22 -26.48
CA LEU A 477 -45.50 -37.08 -25.38
C LEU A 477 -46.99 -36.86 -25.07
N ALA A 478 -47.45 -35.61 -25.05
CA ALA A 478 -48.87 -35.28 -24.85
C ALA A 478 -49.76 -35.81 -25.99
N ASN A 479 -49.30 -35.73 -27.24
CA ASN A 479 -50.02 -36.28 -28.38
C ASN A 479 -50.09 -37.81 -28.35
N ILE A 480 -49.03 -38.48 -27.90
CA ILE A 480 -49.02 -39.94 -27.71
C ILE A 480 -50.02 -40.35 -26.61
N GLU A 481 -50.11 -39.61 -25.50
CA GLU A 481 -51.11 -39.85 -24.46
C GLU A 481 -52.55 -39.64 -24.95
N LEU A 482 -52.79 -38.62 -25.78
CA LEU A 482 -54.09 -38.35 -26.41
C LEU A 482 -54.50 -39.48 -27.37
N GLU A 483 -53.59 -39.95 -28.22
CA GLU A 483 -53.86 -41.09 -29.11
C GLU A 483 -54.11 -42.40 -28.35
N GLN A 484 -53.45 -42.59 -27.20
CA GLN A 484 -53.68 -43.75 -26.33
C GLN A 484 -55.03 -43.68 -25.60
N THR A 485 -55.48 -42.48 -25.22
CA THR A 485 -56.80 -42.27 -24.60
C THR A 485 -57.93 -42.39 -25.63
N GLU A 486 -57.77 -41.91 -26.86
CA GLU A 486 -58.76 -42.10 -27.94
C GLU A 486 -58.91 -43.56 -28.38
N LYS A 487 -57.82 -44.36 -28.33
CA LYS A 487 -57.88 -45.83 -28.52
C LYS A 487 -58.58 -46.56 -27.37
N PHE A 488 -58.66 -45.96 -26.18
CA PHE A 488 -59.37 -46.55 -25.04
C PHE A 488 -60.87 -46.23 -25.05
N VAL A 489 -61.28 -45.08 -25.63
CA VAL A 489 -62.68 -44.65 -25.75
C VAL A 489 -63.41 -45.33 -26.93
N SER A 490 -62.67 -45.93 -27.88
CA SER A 490 -63.25 -46.60 -29.07
C SER A 490 -63.55 -48.11 -28.91
N LYS A 491 -63.52 -48.66 -27.68
CA LYS A 491 -64.03 -50.02 -27.43
C LYS A 491 -65.56 -50.03 -27.27
N PRO A 492 -66.33 -50.88 -27.98
CA PRO A 492 -67.79 -50.84 -27.95
C PRO A 492 -68.34 -51.31 -26.61
N THR A 493 -69.32 -50.56 -26.08
CA THR A 493 -70.24 -50.99 -25.03
C THR A 493 -71.04 -52.20 -25.52
N ILE A 494 -70.86 -53.35 -24.88
CA ILE A 494 -71.79 -54.48 -25.03
C ILE A 494 -72.96 -54.24 -24.06
N THR A 495 -74.12 -53.99 -24.67
CA THR A 495 -75.45 -53.83 -24.07
C THR A 495 -75.89 -55.04 -23.27
N ALA A 496 -76.34 -54.80 -22.04
CA ALA A 496 -77.15 -55.75 -21.28
C ALA A 496 -78.64 -55.36 -21.41
N SER A 497 -79.44 -56.20 -22.06
CA SER A 497 -80.90 -56.23 -21.90
C SER A 497 -81.45 -57.57 -22.35
N SER A 498 -82.00 -58.37 -21.44
CA SER A 498 -83.45 -58.65 -21.38
C SER A 498 -83.77 -59.86 -20.50
N VAL A 499 -84.80 -59.63 -19.68
CA VAL A 499 -85.57 -60.51 -18.80
C VAL A 499 -86.09 -61.79 -19.46
N SER A 500 -86.02 -62.93 -18.75
CA SER A 500 -87.13 -63.90 -18.65
C SER A 500 -87.01 -64.71 -17.34
N GLN A 501 -88.07 -64.65 -16.52
CA GLN A 501 -88.34 -65.47 -15.33
C GLN A 501 -89.02 -66.82 -15.74
N PRO A 502 -89.51 -67.68 -14.83
CA PRO A 502 -88.93 -68.33 -13.63
C PRO A 502 -89.17 -69.86 -13.64
N GLN A 503 -88.47 -70.68 -12.83
CA GLN A 503 -89.10 -71.85 -12.16
C GLN A 503 -88.19 -72.57 -11.13
N LYS A 504 -88.77 -72.75 -9.93
CA LYS A 504 -88.62 -73.86 -8.94
C LYS A 504 -88.36 -75.24 -9.62
N LEU A 505 -87.77 -76.29 -9.03
CA LEU A 505 -87.92 -76.89 -7.69
C LEU A 505 -86.97 -78.12 -7.56
N GLU A 506 -86.73 -78.55 -6.30
CA GLU A 506 -86.28 -79.88 -5.80
C GLU A 506 -84.85 -80.34 -6.13
N SER A 507 -84.02 -80.80 -5.17
CA SER A 507 -84.27 -81.45 -3.87
C SER A 507 -83.23 -81.07 -2.82
#